data_AF-A0A3B9HZM4-F1
#
_entry.id   AF-A0A3B9HZM4-F1
#
_cell.length_a   1.000
_cell.length_b   1.000
_cell.length_c   1.000
_cell.angle_alpha   90.00
_cell.angle_beta   90.00
_cell.angle_gamma   90.00
#
_symmetry.space_group_name_H-M   'P 1'
#
loop_
_entity.id
_entity.type
_entity.pdbx_description
1 polymer ?
#
loop_
_entity_poly.entity_id
_entity_poly.type
_entity_poly.pdbx_seq_one_letter_code
_entity_poly.pdbx_strand_id
1 'polypeptide(L)'
;MQINTDLLQKLNAAATRNIDSYLQKMLTASAEHGNFGMQMLDHLHEQLPRTSCDDCGKCCNSVSIFSLEYHRVIREIMITWKPERLRRLVQAIFRLELRQTEIGKDERRRRCIFRDDETRVCLVHPVRPFACRIFGLLKSDGKRECDRVKDLRTPETIITEDYLISLQEKVLENSESYQPFPGEEEIHFFPFEFWFFRHIFSPERSLQIYREILVPMSSPLTRLWHKHAGPTT
;
A
#
# COMPACT_ATOMS: atom_id res chain seq x y z
N MET A 1 -19.75 -8.39 3.06
CA MET A 1 -18.61 -9.29 3.40
C MET A 1 -18.31 -9.17 4.89
N GLN A 2 -18.08 -10.29 5.56
CA GLN A 2 -17.61 -10.32 6.95
C GLN A 2 -16.14 -10.72 7.00
N ILE A 3 -15.41 -10.25 8.00
CA ILE A 3 -14.00 -10.61 8.23
C ILE A 3 -13.96 -12.07 8.68
N ASN A 4 -13.08 -12.89 8.09
CA ASN A 4 -12.82 -14.22 8.60
C ASN A 4 -11.97 -14.15 9.88
N THR A 5 -12.63 -14.12 11.03
CA THR A 5 -12.00 -13.99 12.35
C THR A 5 -11.10 -15.19 12.71
N ASP A 6 -11.48 -16.40 12.31
CA ASP A 6 -10.66 -17.62 12.54
C ASP A 6 -9.34 -17.53 11.77
N LEU A 7 -9.39 -17.14 10.49
CA LEU A 7 -8.20 -16.93 9.68
C LEU A 7 -7.32 -15.82 10.26
N LEU A 8 -7.92 -14.70 10.69
CA LEU A 8 -7.18 -13.59 11.31
C LEU A 8 -6.47 -14.01 12.60
N GLN A 9 -7.14 -14.77 13.48
CA GLN A 9 -6.54 -15.30 14.70
C GLN A 9 -5.40 -16.28 14.39
N LYS A 10 -5.57 -17.17 13.41
CA LYS A 10 -4.51 -18.09 12.95
C LYS A 10 -3.29 -17.33 12.41
N LEU A 11 -3.50 -16.26 11.65
CA LEU A 11 -2.42 -15.40 11.16
C LEU A 11 -1.66 -14.72 12.31
N ASN A 12 -2.37 -14.14 13.27
CA ASN A 12 -1.78 -13.49 14.44
C ASN A 12 -0.95 -14.47 15.30
N ALA A 13 -1.48 -15.68 15.51
CA ALA A 13 -0.77 -16.73 16.23
C ALA A 13 0.47 -17.23 15.46
N ALA A 14 0.37 -17.39 14.14
CA ALA A 14 1.49 -17.81 13.29
C ALA A 14 2.60 -16.75 13.26
N ALA A 15 2.24 -15.47 13.17
CA ALA A 15 3.17 -14.35 13.20
C ALA A 15 4.02 -14.31 14.48
N THR A 16 3.38 -14.54 15.63
CA THR A 16 4.08 -14.54 16.93
C THR A 16 5.15 -15.63 16.99
N ARG A 17 4.90 -16.80 16.37
CA ARG A 17 5.83 -17.93 16.36
C ARG A 17 6.92 -17.84 15.29
N ASN A 18 6.64 -17.18 14.17
CA ASN A 18 7.49 -17.23 12.97
C ASN A 18 8.07 -15.88 12.56
N ILE A 19 8.01 -14.87 13.43
CA ILE A 19 8.40 -13.50 13.12
C ILE A 19 9.80 -13.38 12.52
N ASP A 20 10.78 -14.12 13.04
CA ASP A 20 12.17 -14.08 12.55
C ASP A 20 12.26 -14.63 11.13
N SER A 21 11.59 -15.74 10.85
CA SER A 21 11.51 -16.31 9.50
C SER A 21 10.80 -15.38 8.54
N TYR A 22 9.71 -14.73 8.95
CA TYR A 22 8.97 -13.79 8.12
C TYR A 22 9.76 -12.51 7.82
N LEU A 23 10.48 -12.00 8.82
CA LEU A 23 11.41 -10.90 8.63
C LEU A 23 12.50 -11.29 7.63
N GLN A 24 13.13 -12.45 7.80
CA GLN A 24 14.15 -12.92 6.86
C GLN A 24 13.59 -13.02 5.43
N LYS A 25 12.43 -13.66 5.22
CA LYS A 25 11.79 -13.76 3.90
C LYS A 25 11.46 -12.41 3.28
N MET A 26 10.97 -11.45 4.06
CA MET A 26 10.70 -10.09 3.59
C MET A 26 11.99 -9.42 3.08
N LEU A 27 13.09 -9.58 3.80
CA LEU A 27 14.38 -8.98 3.46
C LEU A 27 14.99 -9.66 2.23
N THR A 28 14.94 -10.99 2.14
CA THR A 28 15.50 -11.73 1.01
C THR A 28 14.70 -11.54 -0.27
N ALA A 29 13.37 -11.42 -0.19
CA ALA A 29 12.52 -11.22 -1.37
C ALA A 29 12.93 -10.00 -2.20
N SER A 30 13.31 -8.89 -1.56
CA SER A 30 13.77 -7.70 -2.30
C SER A 30 15.19 -7.83 -2.85
N ALA A 31 16.04 -8.64 -2.21
CA ALA A 31 17.36 -8.98 -2.72
C ALA A 31 17.25 -9.90 -3.95
N GLU A 32 16.38 -10.92 -3.88
CA GLU A 32 16.11 -11.89 -4.96
C GLU A 32 15.48 -11.25 -6.19
N HIS A 33 14.60 -10.25 -6.00
CA HIS A 33 14.03 -9.46 -7.11
C HIS A 33 15.12 -8.77 -7.95
N GLY A 34 16.27 -8.43 -7.35
CA GLY A 34 17.36 -7.75 -8.05
C GLY A 34 16.96 -6.36 -8.54
N ASN A 35 17.74 -5.75 -9.44
CA ASN A 35 17.50 -4.36 -9.86
C ASN A 35 16.47 -4.21 -10.99
N PHE A 36 15.77 -5.29 -11.35
CA PHE A 36 14.81 -5.29 -12.44
C PHE A 36 13.66 -4.32 -12.17
N GLY A 37 13.37 -3.45 -13.13
CA GLY A 37 12.32 -2.41 -13.02
C GLY A 37 12.61 -1.25 -12.05
N MET A 38 13.63 -1.33 -11.18
CA MET A 38 13.88 -0.32 -10.13
C MET A 38 14.34 1.02 -10.71
N GLN A 39 15.28 1.00 -11.65
CA GLN A 39 15.74 2.24 -12.30
C GLN A 39 14.63 2.93 -13.07
N MET A 40 13.79 2.15 -13.76
CA MET A 40 12.58 2.67 -14.40
C MET A 40 11.64 3.29 -13.36
N LEU A 41 11.42 2.61 -12.23
CA LEU A 41 10.49 3.08 -11.19
C LEU A 41 10.97 4.39 -10.57
N ASP A 42 12.26 4.50 -10.27
CA ASP A 42 12.86 5.74 -9.78
C ASP A 42 12.71 6.88 -10.80
N HIS A 43 12.95 6.61 -12.09
CA HIS A 43 12.78 7.60 -13.14
C HIS A 43 11.32 8.09 -13.24
N LEU A 44 10.33 7.18 -13.23
CA LEU A 44 8.92 7.58 -13.27
C LEU A 44 8.51 8.37 -12.01
N HIS A 45 9.08 8.02 -10.85
CA HIS A 45 8.87 8.76 -9.61
C HIS A 45 9.45 10.19 -9.65
N GLU A 46 10.54 10.40 -10.38
CA GLU A 46 11.17 11.71 -10.60
C GLU A 46 10.39 12.60 -11.57
N GLN A 47 9.58 12.01 -12.45
CA GLN A 47 8.70 12.72 -13.38
C GLN A 47 7.47 13.35 -12.72
N LEU A 48 7.17 13.00 -11.46
CA LEU A 48 6.10 13.64 -10.70
C LEU A 48 6.55 14.99 -10.11
N PRO A 49 5.63 15.96 -9.96
CA PRO A 49 5.92 17.20 -9.27
C PRO A 49 6.47 16.95 -7.86
N ARG A 50 7.50 17.72 -7.48
CA ARG A 50 7.99 17.71 -6.11
C ARG A 50 7.05 18.54 -5.25
N THR A 51 6.51 17.93 -4.20
CA THR A 51 5.57 18.58 -3.27
C THR A 51 6.03 18.51 -1.83
N SER A 52 5.59 19.47 -1.01
CA SER A 52 5.60 19.38 0.45
C SER A 52 4.21 19.00 0.98
N CYS A 53 4.17 18.27 2.08
CA CYS A 53 2.97 17.92 2.84
C CYS A 53 3.13 18.44 4.28
N ASP A 54 2.07 18.98 4.88
CA ASP A 54 2.09 19.43 6.29
C ASP A 54 2.12 18.27 7.33
N ASP A 55 2.27 17.03 6.87
CA ASP A 55 2.41 15.81 7.70
C ASP A 55 1.37 15.63 8.81
N CYS A 56 0.15 16.12 8.61
CA CYS A 56 -0.91 16.04 9.61
C CYS A 56 -1.47 14.62 9.85
N GLY A 57 -1.11 13.66 8.97
CA GLY A 57 -1.48 12.26 9.05
C GLY A 57 -2.97 11.93 8.88
N LYS A 58 -3.81 12.90 8.45
CA LYS A 58 -5.26 12.72 8.31
C LYS A 58 -5.67 11.91 7.07
N CYS A 59 -5.00 12.13 5.94
CA CYS A 59 -5.27 11.40 4.69
C CYS A 59 -4.49 10.08 4.58
N CYS A 60 -3.55 9.81 5.49
CA CYS A 60 -2.65 8.66 5.46
C CYS A 60 -3.38 7.33 5.76
N ASN A 61 -3.92 6.73 4.70
CA ASN A 61 -4.60 5.44 4.73
C ASN A 61 -3.77 4.36 4.01
N SER A 62 -4.10 3.09 4.26
CA SER A 62 -3.61 1.94 3.49
C SER A 62 -4.11 2.10 2.06
N VAL A 63 -3.19 2.40 1.15
CA VAL A 63 -3.42 2.47 -0.30
C VAL A 63 -2.89 1.22 -0.97
N SER A 64 -3.44 0.89 -2.13
CA SER A 64 -2.84 -0.12 -3.00
C SER A 64 -1.62 0.44 -3.70
N ILE A 65 -0.60 -0.40 -3.84
CA ILE A 65 0.70 -0.09 -4.45
C ILE A 65 1.06 -1.20 -5.43
N PHE A 66 1.97 -0.92 -6.35
CA PHE A 66 2.51 -1.95 -7.24
C PHE A 66 3.58 -2.82 -6.54
N SER A 67 3.82 -4.03 -7.07
CA SER A 67 4.87 -4.92 -6.55
C SER A 67 6.27 -4.29 -6.58
N LEU A 68 6.60 -3.54 -7.64
CA LEU A 68 7.88 -2.83 -7.70
C LEU A 68 7.99 -1.76 -6.59
N GLU A 69 6.89 -1.09 -6.25
CA GLU A 69 6.88 -0.11 -5.17
C GLU A 69 7.06 -0.76 -3.80
N TYR A 70 6.53 -1.96 -3.61
CA TYR A 70 6.82 -2.76 -2.42
C TYR A 70 8.34 -2.98 -2.29
N HIS A 71 9.02 -3.47 -3.34
CA HIS A 71 10.47 -3.69 -3.29
C HIS A 71 11.26 -2.42 -3.05
N ARG A 72 10.85 -1.31 -3.69
CA ARG A 72 11.46 0.02 -3.49
C ARG A 72 11.35 0.49 -2.04
N VAL A 73 10.18 0.34 -1.42
CA VAL A 73 9.99 0.67 0.01
C VAL A 73 10.82 -0.25 0.90
N ILE A 74 10.84 -1.57 0.64
CA ILE A 74 11.63 -2.52 1.43
C ILE A 74 13.13 -2.18 1.38
N ARG A 75 13.67 -1.81 0.21
CA ARG A 75 15.08 -1.41 0.07
C ARG A 75 15.43 -0.20 0.90
N GLU A 76 14.59 0.84 0.86
CA GLU A 76 14.80 2.04 1.64
C GLU A 76 14.83 1.72 3.14
N ILE A 77 13.85 0.97 3.65
CA ILE A 77 13.80 0.68 5.09
C ILE A 77 14.94 -0.25 5.51
N MET A 78 15.43 -1.13 4.64
CA MET A 78 16.61 -1.95 4.93
C MET A 78 17.88 -1.12 5.10
N ILE A 79 18.00 -0.02 4.36
CA ILE A 79 19.15 0.88 4.42
C ILE A 79 19.03 1.84 5.61
N THR A 80 17.82 2.34 5.88
CA THR A 80 17.61 3.47 6.79
C THR A 80 17.08 3.12 8.17
N TRP A 81 16.45 1.94 8.34
CA TRP A 81 15.82 1.56 9.62
C TRP A 81 16.68 0.59 10.42
N LYS A 82 16.62 0.74 11.74
CA LYS A 82 17.24 -0.22 12.68
C LYS A 82 16.49 -1.57 12.67
N PRO A 83 17.18 -2.70 12.91
CA PRO A 83 16.56 -4.04 12.93
C PRO A 83 15.31 -4.16 13.82
N GLU A 84 15.31 -3.51 14.98
CA GLU A 84 14.18 -3.56 15.91
C GLU A 84 12.92 -2.91 15.32
N ARG A 85 13.10 -1.88 14.48
CA ARG A 85 11.99 -1.22 13.79
C ARG A 85 11.44 -2.10 12.67
N LEU A 86 12.30 -2.81 11.95
CA LEU A 86 11.87 -3.80 10.94
C LEU A 86 11.06 -4.93 11.60
N ARG A 87 11.50 -5.42 12.75
CA ARG A 87 10.74 -6.41 13.54
C ARG A 87 9.36 -5.88 13.94
N ARG A 88 9.28 -4.63 14.42
CA ARG A 88 7.99 -4.00 14.76
C ARG A 88 7.08 -3.81 13.53
N LEU A 89 7.65 -3.49 12.37
CA LEU A 89 6.89 -3.43 11.11
C LEU A 89 6.22 -4.77 10.82
N VAL A 90 6.99 -5.87 10.84
CA VAL A 90 6.44 -7.22 10.62
C VAL A 90 5.31 -7.51 11.61
N GLN A 91 5.46 -7.19 12.89
CA GLN A 91 4.37 -7.36 13.88
C GLN A 91 3.13 -6.55 13.52
N ALA A 92 3.31 -5.30 13.09
CA ALA A 92 2.21 -4.40 12.72
C ALA A 92 1.48 -4.82 11.43
N ILE A 93 2.13 -5.59 10.54
CA ILE A 93 1.48 -6.14 9.33
C ILE A 93 0.38 -7.13 9.74
N PHE A 94 0.62 -7.96 10.75
CA PHE A 94 -0.36 -8.96 11.19
C PHE A 94 -1.45 -8.38 12.08
N ARG A 95 -1.16 -7.35 12.88
CA ARG A 95 -2.14 -6.65 13.73
C ARG A 95 -3.03 -5.68 12.94
N LEU A 96 -3.72 -6.20 11.93
CA LEU A 96 -4.54 -5.45 10.97
C LEU A 96 -5.68 -4.69 11.67
N GLU A 97 -6.26 -5.28 12.71
CA GLU A 97 -7.38 -4.77 13.48
C GLU A 97 -7.03 -3.47 14.22
N LEU A 98 -5.80 -3.33 14.70
CA LEU A 98 -5.35 -2.15 15.44
C LEU A 98 -5.24 -0.90 14.55
N ARG A 99 -5.24 -1.10 13.23
CA ARG A 99 -5.12 -0.03 12.24
C ARG A 99 -6.45 0.32 11.59
N GLN A 100 -7.58 -0.23 12.04
CA GLN A 100 -8.88 0.21 11.57
C GLN A 100 -9.19 1.63 12.05
N THR A 101 -9.80 2.42 11.17
CA THR A 101 -10.27 3.77 11.46
C THR A 101 -11.64 3.97 10.84
N GLU A 102 -12.55 4.58 11.59
CA GLU A 102 -13.85 5.00 11.12
C GLU A 102 -13.75 6.46 10.66
N ILE A 103 -14.21 6.72 9.44
CA ILE A 103 -14.27 8.03 8.82
C ILE A 103 -15.74 8.33 8.57
N GLY A 104 -16.35 9.17 9.41
CA GLY A 104 -17.79 9.40 9.36
C GLY A 104 -18.61 8.17 9.78
N LYS A 105 -19.85 8.06 9.32
CA LYS A 105 -20.79 7.03 9.78
C LYS A 105 -20.64 5.67 9.09
N ASP A 106 -20.23 5.65 7.82
CA ASP A 106 -20.32 4.44 6.97
C ASP A 106 -19.01 4.08 6.25
N GLU A 107 -17.89 4.72 6.60
CA GLU A 107 -16.61 4.46 5.96
C GLU A 107 -15.57 3.95 6.94
N ARG A 108 -15.19 2.69 6.78
CA ARG A 108 -14.07 2.05 7.46
C ARG A 108 -12.87 2.07 6.54
N ARG A 109 -11.79 2.70 6.97
CA ARG A 109 -10.49 2.62 6.29
C ARG A 109 -9.47 2.00 7.22
N ARG A 110 -8.31 1.65 6.67
CA ARG A 110 -7.14 1.28 7.48
C ARG A 110 -6.15 2.42 7.47
N ARG A 111 -5.59 2.76 8.63
CA ARG A 111 -4.42 3.63 8.72
C ARG A 111 -3.23 2.98 8.01
N CYS A 112 -2.46 3.81 7.32
CA CYS A 112 -1.24 3.36 6.65
C CYS A 112 -0.29 2.71 7.66
N ILE A 113 0.33 1.59 7.30
CA ILE A 113 1.29 0.90 8.18
C ILE A 113 2.54 1.73 8.47
N PHE A 114 2.86 2.68 7.60
CA PHE A 114 4.02 3.57 7.74
C PHE A 114 3.69 4.89 8.42
N ARG A 115 2.44 5.11 8.85
CA ARG A 115 2.08 6.28 9.64
C ARG A 115 2.46 6.00 11.09
N ASP A 116 3.34 6.83 11.63
CA ASP A 116 3.67 6.79 13.05
C ASP A 116 2.45 7.23 13.88
N ASP A 117 2.03 6.45 14.87
CA ASP A 117 0.79 6.73 15.59
C ASP A 117 0.92 7.93 16.56
N GLU A 118 2.12 8.18 17.08
CA GLU A 118 2.41 9.28 18.01
C GLU A 118 2.55 10.62 17.26
N THR A 119 3.49 10.66 16.31
CA THR A 119 3.85 11.88 15.57
C THR A 119 2.95 12.13 14.36
N ARG A 120 2.23 11.10 13.87
CA ARG A 120 1.38 11.11 12.67
C ARG A 120 2.14 11.25 11.35
N VAL A 121 3.46 11.27 11.40
CA VAL A 121 4.35 11.44 10.24
C VAL A 121 4.52 10.12 9.48
N CYS A 122 4.74 10.20 8.16
CA CYS A 122 5.05 9.05 7.33
C CYS A 122 6.52 8.62 7.49
N LEU A 123 6.75 7.41 8.00
CA LEU A 123 8.09 6.85 8.23
C LEU A 123 8.84 6.49 6.94
N VAL A 124 8.15 6.44 5.80
CA VAL A 124 8.73 6.17 4.47
C VAL A 124 8.51 7.34 3.52
N HIS A 125 8.40 8.57 4.06
CA HIS A 125 8.11 9.78 3.28
C HIS A 125 8.98 9.90 2.00
N PRO A 126 10.32 9.71 2.02
CA PRO A 126 11.14 9.84 0.81
C PRO A 126 10.78 8.86 -0.33
N VAL A 127 10.32 7.66 0.03
CA VAL A 127 10.00 6.58 -0.91
C VAL A 127 8.51 6.28 -1.00
N ARG A 128 7.66 7.28 -0.72
CA ARG A 128 6.21 7.14 -0.86
C ARG A 128 5.83 6.60 -2.25
N PRO A 129 4.88 5.64 -2.30
CA PRO A 129 4.30 5.14 -3.55
C PRO A 129 3.61 6.22 -4.39
N PHE A 130 3.37 5.92 -5.67
CA PHE A 130 2.64 6.71 -6.66
C PHE A 130 1.33 7.20 -6.11
N ALA A 131 0.50 6.32 -5.57
CA ALA A 131 -0.79 6.70 -4.98
C ALA A 131 -0.64 7.83 -3.93
N CYS A 132 0.43 7.82 -3.14
CA CYS A 132 0.70 8.85 -2.14
C CYS A 132 1.38 10.10 -2.71
N ARG A 133 2.16 10.00 -3.80
CA ARG A 133 2.81 11.14 -4.45
C ARG A 133 1.86 11.92 -5.37
N ILE A 134 0.93 11.21 -6.00
CA ILE A 134 -0.12 11.78 -6.87
C ILE A 134 -1.18 12.47 -6.02
N PHE A 135 -1.41 12.00 -4.80
CA PHE A 135 -2.35 12.62 -3.89
C PHE A 135 -1.95 14.07 -3.56
N GLY A 136 -2.89 15.00 -3.78
CA GLY A 136 -2.72 16.42 -3.51
C GLY A 136 -2.11 17.24 -4.65
N LEU A 137 -1.76 16.59 -5.77
CA LEU A 137 -1.31 17.29 -6.97
C LEU A 137 -2.43 18.18 -7.54
N LEU A 138 -2.02 19.27 -8.18
CA LEU A 138 -2.92 20.19 -8.89
C LEU A 138 -3.35 19.56 -10.21
N LYS A 139 -4.67 19.42 -10.39
CA LYS A 139 -5.27 18.89 -11.61
C LYS A 139 -5.55 20.01 -12.62
N SER A 140 -5.81 19.62 -13.86
CA SER A 140 -6.17 20.53 -14.97
C SER A 140 -7.45 21.33 -14.73
N ASP A 141 -8.34 20.87 -13.85
CA ASP A 141 -9.54 21.59 -13.43
C ASP A 141 -9.28 22.65 -12.33
N GLY A 142 -8.00 22.85 -11.96
CA GLY A 142 -7.57 23.79 -10.94
C GLY A 142 -7.79 23.31 -9.50
N LYS A 143 -8.27 22.08 -9.29
CA LYS A 143 -8.51 21.53 -7.95
C LYS A 143 -7.33 20.69 -7.47
N ARG A 144 -7.18 20.63 -6.15
CA ARG A 144 -6.29 19.71 -5.45
C ARG A 144 -7.11 18.71 -4.65
N GLU A 145 -6.59 17.50 -4.51
CA GLU A 145 -7.15 16.49 -3.60
C GLU A 145 -6.90 16.85 -2.12
N CYS A 146 -5.91 17.71 -1.83
CA CYS A 146 -5.58 18.13 -0.49
C CYS A 146 -4.88 19.49 -0.46
N ASP A 147 -5.49 20.47 0.21
CA ASP A 147 -4.98 21.84 0.33
C ASP A 147 -3.71 21.97 1.20
N ARG A 148 -3.32 20.89 1.88
CA ARG A 148 -2.08 20.80 2.69
C ARG A 148 -0.89 20.25 1.90
N VAL A 149 -1.10 19.93 0.63
CA VAL A 149 -0.05 19.55 -0.30
C VAL A 149 0.23 20.76 -1.19
N LYS A 150 1.49 21.17 -1.24
CA LYS A 150 1.94 22.35 -2.00
C LYS A 150 3.07 21.96 -2.94
N ASP A 151 3.05 22.51 -4.15
CA ASP A 151 4.16 22.36 -5.09
C ASP A 151 5.39 23.10 -4.57
N LEU A 152 6.56 22.46 -4.69
CA LEU A 152 7.84 23.07 -4.34
C LEU A 152 8.39 23.99 -5.45
N ARG A 153 7.77 23.97 -6.64
CA ARG A 153 8.15 24.80 -7.78
C ARG A 153 7.05 25.82 -8.06
N THR A 154 7.46 27.02 -8.45
CA THR A 154 6.57 28.08 -8.91
C THR A 154 6.87 28.42 -10.38
N PRO A 155 5.84 28.56 -11.26
CA PRO A 155 4.42 28.31 -10.99
C PRO A 155 4.14 26.82 -10.66
N GLU A 156 3.01 26.57 -10.00
CA GLU A 156 2.59 25.21 -9.62
C GLU A 156 2.45 24.33 -10.86
N THR A 157 2.77 23.04 -10.73
CA THR A 157 2.71 22.12 -11.87
C THR A 157 1.31 21.56 -12.03
N ILE A 158 0.67 21.81 -13.17
CA ILE A 158 -0.62 21.22 -13.52
C ILE A 158 -0.39 19.83 -14.11
N ILE A 159 -1.09 18.83 -13.60
CA ILE A 159 -1.02 17.44 -14.07
C ILE A 159 -2.38 17.01 -14.63
N THR A 160 -2.37 16.36 -15.79
CA THR A 160 -3.56 15.77 -16.42
C THR A 160 -3.77 14.33 -15.97
N GLU A 161 -5.01 13.87 -16.05
CA GLU A 161 -5.36 12.47 -15.77
C GLU A 161 -4.66 11.51 -16.74
N ASP A 162 -4.67 11.80 -18.05
CA ASP A 162 -3.98 11.01 -19.07
C ASP A 162 -2.48 10.85 -18.79
N TYR A 163 -1.83 11.91 -18.29
CA TYR A 163 -0.42 11.83 -17.90
C TYR A 163 -0.21 10.84 -16.76
N LEU A 164 -1.06 10.88 -15.73
CA LEU A 164 -0.99 9.95 -14.60
C LEU A 164 -1.25 8.51 -15.04
N ILE A 165 -2.23 8.29 -15.92
CA ILE A 165 -2.51 6.97 -16.50
C ILE A 165 -1.28 6.45 -17.25
N SER A 166 -0.69 7.27 -18.14
CA SER A 166 0.49 6.87 -18.91
C SER A 166 1.72 6.54 -18.05
N LEU A 167 1.86 7.19 -16.89
CA LEU A 167 2.90 6.86 -15.91
C LEU A 167 2.62 5.52 -15.24
N GLN A 168 1.37 5.29 -14.82
CA GLN A 168 0.97 4.06 -14.14
C GLN A 168 1.08 2.85 -15.08
N GLU A 169 0.67 2.97 -16.35
CA GLU A 169 0.76 1.92 -17.37
C GLU A 169 2.19 1.36 -17.50
N LYS A 170 3.20 2.23 -17.50
CA LYS A 170 4.62 1.81 -17.57
C LYS A 170 5.05 0.99 -16.35
N VAL A 171 4.45 1.23 -15.19
CA VAL A 171 4.71 0.45 -13.98
C VAL A 171 4.06 -0.94 -14.09
N LEU A 172 2.89 -1.05 -14.72
CA LEU A 172 2.14 -2.31 -14.88
C LEU A 172 2.97 -3.35 -15.63
N GLU A 173 3.64 -2.96 -16.71
CA GLU A 173 4.44 -3.86 -17.57
C GLU A 173 5.49 -4.68 -16.79
N ASN A 174 6.01 -4.12 -15.70
CA ASN A 174 7.06 -4.72 -14.89
C ASN A 174 6.58 -5.10 -13.49
N SER A 175 5.27 -5.01 -13.24
CA SER A 175 4.66 -5.33 -11.96
C SER A 175 3.84 -6.60 -12.06
N GLU A 176 4.00 -7.46 -11.08
CA GLU A 176 3.15 -8.64 -10.93
C GLU A 176 1.67 -8.29 -10.88
N SER A 177 0.88 -9.15 -11.50
CA SER A 177 -0.58 -9.10 -11.52
C SER A 177 -1.16 -10.36 -10.91
N TYR A 178 -2.34 -10.24 -10.32
CA TYR A 178 -3.10 -11.37 -9.82
C TYR A 178 -4.59 -11.16 -10.04
N GLN A 179 -5.29 -12.24 -10.32
CA GLN A 179 -6.75 -12.28 -10.33
C GLN A 179 -7.30 -12.31 -8.89
N PRO A 180 -7.96 -11.24 -8.39
CA PRO A 180 -8.38 -11.17 -7.00
C PRO A 180 -9.50 -12.16 -6.66
N PHE A 181 -10.45 -12.34 -7.58
CA PHE A 181 -11.57 -13.28 -7.50
C PHE A 181 -11.68 -14.08 -8.80
N PRO A 182 -12.09 -15.36 -8.77
CA PRO A 182 -12.28 -16.14 -9.98
C PRO A 182 -13.21 -15.44 -10.98
N GLY A 183 -12.77 -15.33 -12.24
CA GLY A 183 -13.51 -14.67 -13.32
C GLY A 183 -13.31 -13.16 -13.43
N GLU A 184 -12.56 -12.53 -12.53
CA GLU A 184 -12.17 -11.12 -12.65
C GLU A 184 -10.93 -10.92 -13.52
N GLU A 185 -10.74 -9.71 -14.04
CA GLU A 185 -9.47 -9.32 -14.63
C GLU A 185 -8.35 -9.30 -13.59
N GLU A 186 -7.12 -9.50 -14.06
CA GLU A 186 -5.96 -9.34 -13.20
C GLU A 186 -5.73 -7.87 -12.87
N ILE A 187 -5.29 -7.60 -11.65
CA ILE A 187 -4.87 -6.25 -11.25
C ILE A 187 -3.44 -6.30 -10.74
N HIS A 188 -2.74 -5.16 -10.83
CA HIS A 188 -1.33 -5.04 -10.44
C HIS A 188 -1.11 -4.31 -9.12
N PHE A 189 -2.18 -3.81 -8.48
CA PHE A 189 -2.09 -2.96 -7.30
C PHE A 189 -2.84 -3.58 -6.12
N PHE A 190 -2.10 -3.82 -5.05
CA PHE A 190 -2.63 -4.36 -3.80
C PHE A 190 -2.07 -3.60 -2.60
N PRO A 191 -2.73 -3.64 -1.43
CA PRO A 191 -2.18 -3.06 -0.21
C PRO A 191 -0.80 -3.65 0.11
N PHE A 192 0.07 -2.88 0.77
CA PHE A 192 1.41 -3.32 1.17
C PHE A 192 1.42 -4.70 1.86
N GLU A 193 0.41 -4.97 2.70
CA GLU A 193 0.27 -6.22 3.42
C GLU A 193 0.08 -7.43 2.48
N PHE A 194 -0.62 -7.27 1.35
CA PHE A 194 -0.76 -8.33 0.36
C PHE A 194 0.60 -8.74 -0.21
N TRP A 195 1.41 -7.76 -0.63
CA TRP A 195 2.74 -8.03 -1.19
C TRP A 195 3.65 -8.69 -0.16
N PHE A 196 3.60 -8.22 1.08
CA PHE A 196 4.29 -8.89 2.18
C PHE A 196 3.84 -10.37 2.31
N PHE A 197 2.53 -10.63 2.35
CA PHE A 197 2.00 -11.99 2.44
C PHE A 197 2.41 -12.86 1.26
N ARG A 198 2.45 -12.30 0.04
CA ARG A 198 2.90 -13.00 -1.17
C ARG A 198 4.27 -13.61 -0.90
N HIS A 199 5.22 -12.82 -0.43
CA HIS A 199 6.59 -13.27 -0.24
C HIS A 199 6.79 -14.22 0.94
N ILE A 200 6.00 -14.10 2.02
CA ILE A 200 6.18 -14.97 3.19
C ILE A 200 5.40 -16.29 3.09
N PHE A 201 4.31 -16.31 2.31
CA PHE A 201 3.44 -17.45 2.07
C PHE A 201 3.49 -17.87 0.58
N SER A 202 2.32 -18.04 -0.04
CA SER A 202 2.15 -18.28 -1.47
C SER A 202 1.17 -17.26 -2.05
N PRO A 203 1.14 -17.07 -3.38
CA PRO A 203 0.14 -16.23 -4.04
C PRO A 203 -1.30 -16.60 -3.66
N GLU A 204 -1.63 -17.89 -3.65
CA GLU A 204 -2.98 -18.39 -3.36
C GLU A 204 -3.38 -18.04 -1.93
N ARG A 205 -2.46 -18.24 -0.98
CA ARG A 205 -2.70 -17.90 0.42
C ARG A 205 -2.84 -16.40 0.61
N SER A 206 -2.08 -15.60 -0.13
CA SER A 206 -2.13 -14.14 -0.05
C SER A 206 -3.42 -13.57 -0.62
N LEU A 207 -3.89 -14.14 -1.72
CA LEU A 207 -5.20 -13.86 -2.31
C LEU A 207 -6.34 -14.26 -1.37
N GLN A 208 -6.21 -15.39 -0.66
CA GLN A 208 -7.17 -15.77 0.36
C GLN A 208 -7.25 -14.71 1.48
N ILE A 209 -6.10 -14.29 2.02
CA ILE A 209 -6.02 -13.25 3.04
C ILE A 209 -6.58 -11.92 2.51
N TYR A 210 -6.30 -11.59 1.26
CA TYR A 210 -6.85 -10.39 0.62
C TYR A 210 -8.37 -10.42 0.61
N ARG A 211 -8.98 -11.48 0.09
CA ARG A 211 -10.44 -11.63 -0.03
C ARG A 211 -11.15 -11.72 1.30
N GLU A 212 -10.62 -12.51 2.23
CA GLU A 212 -11.33 -12.85 3.48
C GLU A 212 -11.04 -11.89 4.64
N ILE A 213 -9.98 -11.08 4.54
CA ILE A 213 -9.57 -10.16 5.59
C ILE A 213 -9.40 -8.75 5.02
N LEU A 214 -8.52 -8.56 4.03
CA LEU A 214 -8.16 -7.20 3.65
C LEU A 214 -9.32 -6.44 2.97
N VAL A 215 -10.12 -7.10 2.14
CA VAL A 215 -11.28 -6.50 1.47
C VAL A 215 -12.39 -6.16 2.49
N PRO A 216 -12.87 -7.08 3.35
CA PRO A 216 -13.90 -6.78 4.35
C PRO A 216 -13.52 -5.70 5.37
N MET A 217 -12.22 -5.52 5.63
CA MET A 217 -11.71 -4.50 6.56
C MET A 217 -11.65 -3.08 5.97
N SER A 218 -11.97 -2.90 4.69
CA SER A 218 -11.85 -1.63 3.98
C SER A 218 -13.10 -1.35 3.16
N SER A 219 -13.86 -0.33 3.54
CA SER A 219 -15.05 0.09 2.79
C SER A 219 -14.74 0.39 1.30
N PRO A 220 -13.64 1.09 0.95
CA PRO A 220 -13.25 1.25 -0.45
C PRO A 220 -13.06 -0.06 -1.21
N LEU A 221 -12.35 -1.05 -0.62
CA LEU A 221 -12.13 -2.34 -1.27
C LEU A 221 -13.43 -3.16 -1.35
N THR A 222 -14.25 -3.10 -0.30
CA THR A 222 -15.57 -3.77 -0.30
C THR A 222 -16.47 -3.20 -1.41
N ARG A 223 -16.46 -1.89 -1.65
CA ARG A 223 -17.20 -1.26 -2.75
C ARG A 223 -16.66 -1.70 -4.12
N LEU A 224 -15.33 -1.73 -4.27
CA LEU A 224 -14.69 -2.20 -5.50
C LEU A 224 -15.15 -3.61 -5.87
N TRP A 225 -15.28 -4.49 -4.87
CA TRP A 225 -15.64 -5.90 -5.04
C TRP A 225 -17.07 -6.22 -4.65
N HIS A 226 -17.99 -5.26 -4.73
CA HIS A 226 -19.36 -5.41 -4.22
C HIS A 226 -20.11 -6.62 -4.80
N LYS A 227 -19.90 -6.99 -6.08
CA LYS A 227 -20.51 -8.19 -6.70
C LYS A 227 -20.08 -9.51 -6.04
N HIS A 228 -18.93 -9.50 -5.36
CA HIS A 228 -18.40 -10.63 -4.56
C HIS A 228 -18.69 -10.46 -3.07
N ALA A 229 -19.29 -9.33 -2.68
CA ALA A 229 -19.90 -9.20 -1.37
C ALA A 229 -21.20 -10.01 -1.39
N GLY A 230 -21.12 -11.28 -0.98
CA GLY A 230 -22.29 -12.14 -0.81
C GLY A 230 -23.44 -11.43 -0.07
N PRO A 231 -24.69 -11.88 -0.25
CA PRO A 231 -25.87 -11.15 0.22
C PRO A 231 -25.73 -10.79 1.70
N THR A 232 -25.88 -9.50 2.01
CA THR A 232 -26.14 -9.02 3.36
C THR A 232 -27.51 -9.54 3.78
N THR A 233 -27.52 -10.71 4.40
CA THR A 233 -28.62 -11.18 5.25
C THR A 233 -28.57 -10.44 6.59
#